data_AF-A0A4V4HC11-F1
#
_entry.id   AF-A0A4V4HC11-F1
#
_cell.length_a   1.000
_cell.length_b   1.000
_cell.length_c   1.000
_cell.angle_alpha   90.00
_cell.angle_beta   90.00
_cell.angle_gamma   90.00
#
_symmetry.space_group_name_H-M   'P 1'
#
loop_
_entity.id
_entity.type
_entity.pdbx_description
1 polymer ?
#
loop_
_entity_poly.entity_id
_entity_poly.type
_entity_poly.pdbx_seq_one_letter_code
_entity_poly.pdbx_strand_id
1 'polypeptide(L)'
;MSEWVILMHGDLLTKERLESVKASRSIEDTAKAWFQQIIFIPGLFHYKMACADAFWRIWVKPKASHNDGNSLVEHVGVLRPDETGKFMSSPGFRMVHDTIHYDLVASMINCWSVEAKKKGYGSLEDFAASTPKWEDLVTMSENIVQLYVASSESLSEYRDCLPERRDQCFENQILRNRDELLYVDMSYAMNAGDIGCVEASMGPWIHLFKATGKHKYATHMLHFLKDLKDRFPSELSQIIRMNWLVNPTSKEMSFRGVDWLVELNNLYTKVIHAGGSSNRTIEHIIKESPLIELYCECHMAIENGFYLLHRTIQHAPPDMRKTLHHLGQKISSTRPHEYTPGRKVKYEVPDHISVALNLLATRSQASLLADEDNDLPELAADDLVSDFL
;
A
#
# COMPACT_ATOMS: atom_id res chain seq x y z
N MET A 1 -33.73 9.70 -14.25
CA MET A 1 -32.29 9.46 -14.10
C MET A 1 -31.62 9.78 -15.43
N SER A 2 -30.37 10.25 -15.42
CA SER A 2 -29.60 10.45 -16.66
C SER A 2 -29.32 9.08 -17.29
N GLU A 3 -29.41 8.99 -18.62
CA GLU A 3 -28.97 7.81 -19.39
C GLU A 3 -27.44 7.60 -19.27
N TRP A 4 -26.70 8.66 -18.95
CA TRP A 4 -25.24 8.69 -18.90
C TRP A 4 -24.74 9.02 -17.49
N VAL A 5 -23.65 8.37 -17.08
CA VAL A 5 -22.90 8.67 -15.85
C VAL A 5 -21.49 9.16 -16.19
N ILE A 6 -20.91 9.97 -15.32
CA ILE A 6 -19.52 10.41 -15.39
C ILE A 6 -18.79 9.83 -14.20
N LEU A 7 -17.83 8.95 -14.46
CA LEU A 7 -16.93 8.44 -13.42
C LEU A 7 -15.84 9.47 -13.16
N MET A 8 -15.69 9.91 -11.93
CA MET A 8 -14.67 10.88 -11.52
C MET A 8 -13.75 10.22 -10.50
N HIS A 9 -12.52 9.94 -10.94
CA HIS A 9 -11.47 9.38 -10.10
C HIS A 9 -10.73 10.51 -9.38
N GLY A 10 -10.34 10.28 -8.13
CA GLY A 10 -9.53 11.23 -7.41
C GLY A 10 -9.26 10.83 -5.98
N ASP A 11 -8.54 11.72 -5.31
CA ASP A 11 -8.23 11.62 -3.89
C ASP A 11 -9.45 11.93 -3.01
N LEU A 12 -9.22 11.89 -1.70
CA LEU A 12 -10.23 12.19 -0.70
C LEU A 12 -10.74 13.64 -0.81
N LEU A 13 -9.87 14.61 -1.09
CA LEU A 13 -10.26 16.01 -1.23
C LEU A 13 -11.19 16.22 -2.42
N THR A 14 -10.96 15.51 -3.53
CA THR A 14 -11.84 15.51 -4.71
C THR A 14 -13.24 15.04 -4.33
N LYS A 15 -13.36 13.99 -3.51
CA LYS A 15 -14.65 13.50 -3.01
C LYS A 15 -15.37 14.56 -2.17
N GLU A 16 -14.69 15.14 -1.19
CA GLU A 16 -15.27 16.14 -0.29
C GLU A 16 -15.76 17.37 -1.07
N ARG A 17 -15.00 17.80 -2.09
CA ARG A 17 -15.41 18.87 -3.00
C ARG A 17 -16.64 18.51 -3.80
N LEU A 18 -16.71 17.29 -4.35
CA LEU A 18 -17.88 16.84 -5.09
C LEU A 18 -19.12 16.76 -4.19
N GLU A 19 -18.97 16.25 -2.96
CA GLU A 19 -20.06 16.19 -1.97
C GLU A 19 -20.55 17.60 -1.60
N SER A 20 -19.63 18.55 -1.39
CA SER A 20 -19.95 19.96 -1.12
C SER A 20 -20.72 20.62 -2.28
N VAL A 21 -20.30 20.37 -3.53
CA VAL A 21 -20.99 20.87 -4.73
C VAL A 21 -22.38 20.24 -4.87
N LYS A 22 -22.52 18.93 -4.60
CA LYS A 22 -23.84 18.27 -4.62
C LYS A 22 -24.76 18.82 -3.52
N ALA A 23 -24.23 19.06 -2.33
CA ALA A 23 -25.00 19.60 -1.22
C ALA A 23 -25.50 21.03 -1.52
N SER A 24 -24.64 21.90 -2.05
CA SER A 24 -25.00 23.28 -2.38
C SER A 24 -26.04 23.38 -3.49
N ARG A 25 -26.08 22.39 -4.39
CA ARG A 25 -27.03 22.33 -5.50
C ARG A 25 -28.27 21.48 -5.24
N SER A 26 -28.46 20.99 -4.02
CA SER A 26 -29.60 20.13 -3.66
C SER A 26 -30.98 20.76 -3.87
N ILE A 27 -31.06 22.08 -4.06
CA ILE A 27 -32.32 22.81 -4.28
C ILE A 27 -32.79 22.84 -5.74
N GLU A 28 -31.92 22.48 -6.70
CA GLU A 28 -32.23 22.65 -8.13
C GLU A 28 -33.34 21.70 -8.59
N ASP A 29 -33.98 21.95 -9.72
CA ASP A 29 -35.15 21.16 -10.12
C ASP A 29 -34.82 19.83 -10.81
N THR A 30 -33.55 19.58 -11.16
CA THR A 30 -33.18 18.41 -11.96
C THR A 30 -31.98 17.64 -11.40
N ALA A 31 -32.02 16.32 -11.55
CA ALA A 31 -30.90 15.41 -11.21
C ALA A 31 -29.57 15.83 -11.86
N LYS A 32 -29.62 16.38 -13.09
CA LYS A 32 -28.43 16.87 -13.80
C LYS A 32 -27.84 18.12 -13.14
N ALA A 33 -28.69 19.05 -12.71
CA ALA A 33 -28.28 20.24 -11.97
C ALA A 33 -27.74 19.89 -10.57
N TRP A 34 -28.23 18.81 -9.96
CA TRP A 34 -27.68 18.22 -8.71
C TRP A 34 -26.37 17.47 -8.89
N PHE A 35 -25.86 17.36 -10.12
CA PHE A 35 -24.70 16.53 -10.45
C PHE A 35 -24.84 15.06 -10.01
N GLN A 36 -26.06 14.51 -9.96
CA GLN A 36 -26.29 13.11 -9.59
C GLN A 36 -25.61 12.13 -10.56
N GLN A 37 -25.42 12.53 -11.81
CA GLN A 37 -24.73 11.75 -12.84
C GLN A 37 -23.23 11.56 -12.57
N ILE A 38 -22.62 12.37 -11.69
CA ILE A 38 -21.20 12.26 -11.37
C ILE A 38 -21.03 11.25 -10.23
N ILE A 39 -20.34 10.15 -10.50
CA ILE A 39 -20.04 9.12 -9.52
C ILE A 39 -18.56 9.22 -9.18
N PHE A 40 -18.26 9.47 -7.90
CA PHE A 40 -16.90 9.49 -7.42
C PHE A 40 -16.38 8.05 -7.28
N ILE A 41 -15.20 7.79 -7.85
CA ILE A 41 -14.48 6.53 -7.75
C ILE A 41 -13.20 6.77 -6.93
N PRO A 42 -12.98 6.06 -5.81
CA PRO A 42 -11.78 6.23 -5.01
C PRO A 42 -10.52 6.00 -5.85
N GLY A 43 -9.57 6.92 -5.78
CA GLY A 43 -8.26 6.74 -6.39
C GLY A 43 -7.50 5.58 -5.76
N LEU A 44 -7.11 4.58 -6.57
CA LEU A 44 -6.40 3.40 -6.07
C LEU A 44 -4.94 3.71 -5.73
N PHE A 45 -4.34 4.71 -6.36
CA PHE A 45 -3.00 5.16 -5.97
C PHE A 45 -3.01 5.84 -4.61
N HIS A 46 -3.96 6.74 -4.36
CA HIS A 46 -4.14 7.33 -3.03
C HIS A 46 -4.57 6.28 -1.98
N TYR A 47 -5.35 5.26 -2.36
CA TYR A 47 -5.63 4.12 -1.50
C TYR A 47 -4.34 3.37 -1.11
N LYS A 48 -3.48 3.05 -2.08
CA LYS A 48 -2.18 2.41 -1.83
C LYS A 48 -1.27 3.26 -0.94
N MET A 49 -1.26 4.59 -1.13
CA MET A 49 -0.55 5.53 -0.26
C MET A 49 -1.10 5.53 1.17
N ALA A 50 -2.43 5.55 1.32
CA ALA A 50 -3.07 5.48 2.62
C ALA A 50 -2.74 4.17 3.35
N CYS A 51 -2.68 3.04 2.62
CA CYS A 51 -2.27 1.74 3.16
C CYS A 51 -0.83 1.79 3.70
N ALA A 52 0.10 2.37 2.94
CA ALA A 52 1.49 2.53 3.36
C ALA A 52 1.61 3.41 4.61
N ASP A 53 0.90 4.54 4.66
CA ASP A 53 0.88 5.40 5.85
C ASP A 53 0.27 4.69 7.06
N ALA A 54 -0.82 3.94 6.89
CA ALA A 54 -1.42 3.16 7.98
C ALA A 54 -0.44 2.09 8.52
N PHE A 55 0.28 1.40 7.63
CA PHE A 55 1.35 0.48 8.03
C PHE A 55 2.44 1.17 8.86
N TRP A 56 2.91 2.34 8.39
CA TRP A 56 3.90 3.14 9.12
C TRP A 56 3.39 3.58 10.51
N ARG A 57 2.12 3.97 10.61
CA ARG A 57 1.47 4.34 11.88
C ARG A 57 1.41 3.18 12.89
N ILE A 58 1.34 1.94 12.42
CA ILE A 58 1.32 0.75 13.27
C ILE A 58 2.73 0.41 13.77
N TRP A 59 3.68 0.35 12.84
CA TRP A 59 4.99 -0.27 13.10
C TRP A 59 6.12 0.71 13.44
N VAL A 60 5.91 2.02 13.23
CA VAL A 60 6.98 3.03 13.38
C VAL A 60 6.53 4.23 14.21
N LYS A 61 5.32 4.77 14.02
CA LYS A 61 4.87 5.95 14.77
C LYS A 61 4.94 5.78 16.30
N PRO A 62 4.62 4.60 16.89
CA PRO A 62 4.77 4.40 18.33
C PRO A 62 6.25 4.30 18.71
N LYS A 63 6.79 5.29 19.42
CA LYS A 63 8.21 5.30 19.86
C LYS A 63 8.62 4.08 20.68
N ALA A 64 7.67 3.45 21.37
CA ALA A 64 7.92 2.22 22.12
C ALA A 64 8.34 1.05 21.21
N SER A 65 7.83 0.99 19.97
CA SER A 65 8.13 -0.06 18.98
C SER A 65 9.59 -0.10 18.51
N HIS A 66 10.37 0.96 18.76
CA HIS A 66 11.74 1.10 18.24
C HIS A 66 12.77 0.29 19.02
N ASN A 67 12.44 -0.18 20.22
CA ASN A 67 13.43 -0.61 21.20
C ASN A 67 13.72 -2.12 21.18
N ASP A 68 13.05 -2.86 20.31
CA ASP A 68 13.20 -4.31 20.15
C ASP A 68 14.18 -4.63 19.02
N GLY A 69 15.03 -5.65 19.21
CA GLY A 69 16.11 -6.00 18.27
C GLY A 69 15.64 -6.50 16.90
N ASN A 70 14.33 -6.77 16.77
CA ASN A 70 13.67 -7.19 15.54
C ASN A 70 12.58 -6.19 15.09
N SER A 71 12.62 -4.95 15.60
CA SER A 71 11.70 -3.89 15.21
C SER A 71 11.87 -3.52 13.73
N LEU A 72 10.83 -2.94 13.12
CA LEU A 72 10.92 -2.45 11.76
C LEU A 72 11.99 -1.35 11.61
N VAL A 73 12.19 -0.51 12.64
CA VAL A 73 13.26 0.51 12.63
C VAL A 73 14.65 -0.12 12.54
N GLU A 74 14.89 -1.24 13.24
CA GLU A 74 16.13 -1.99 13.14
C GLU A 74 16.35 -2.58 11.74
N HIS A 75 15.27 -2.96 11.05
CA HIS A 75 15.31 -3.46 9.68
C HIS A 75 15.56 -2.31 8.68
N VAL A 76 14.93 -1.16 8.89
CA VAL A 76 15.16 0.06 8.12
C VAL A 76 16.62 0.53 8.24
N GLY A 77 17.24 0.39 9.41
CA GLY A 77 18.67 0.69 9.57
C GLY A 77 19.59 -0.16 8.67
N VAL A 78 19.13 -1.34 8.22
CA VAL A 78 19.81 -2.16 7.23
C VAL A 78 19.41 -1.78 5.80
N LEU A 79 18.11 -1.61 5.56
CA LEU A 79 17.57 -1.33 4.22
C LEU A 79 17.96 0.06 3.70
N ARG A 80 18.00 1.05 4.61
CA ARG A 80 18.16 2.49 4.35
C ARG A 80 18.97 3.15 5.46
N PRO A 81 20.26 2.81 5.64
CA PRO A 81 21.08 3.25 6.77
C PRO A 81 21.12 4.78 6.92
N ASP A 82 21.22 5.51 5.82
CA ASP A 82 21.37 6.97 5.80
C ASP A 82 20.03 7.73 5.94
N GLU A 83 18.89 7.02 5.90
CA GLU A 83 17.55 7.64 5.87
C GLU A 83 16.66 7.20 7.04
N THR A 84 17.21 6.47 8.03
CA THR A 84 16.46 5.99 9.20
C THR A 84 15.73 7.13 9.91
N GLY A 85 16.38 8.28 10.12
CA GLY A 85 15.76 9.43 10.77
C GLY A 85 14.59 10.04 9.98
N LYS A 86 14.68 10.04 8.64
CA LYS A 86 13.59 10.47 7.75
C LYS A 86 12.44 9.46 7.81
N PHE A 87 12.77 8.17 7.82
CA PHE A 87 11.78 7.10 7.93
C PHE A 87 10.99 7.16 9.25
N MET A 88 11.65 7.50 10.36
CA MET A 88 11.02 7.58 11.68
C MET A 88 10.15 8.83 11.89
N SER A 89 10.28 9.86 11.05
CA SER A 89 9.62 11.16 11.25
C SER A 89 8.46 11.37 10.29
N SER A 90 8.75 11.45 8.99
CA SER A 90 7.76 11.67 7.93
C SER A 90 8.29 11.09 6.62
N PRO A 91 8.21 9.76 6.42
CA PRO A 91 8.66 9.15 5.18
C PRO A 91 7.74 9.52 4.02
N GLY A 92 8.33 9.67 2.84
CA GLY A 92 7.56 9.72 1.60
C GLY A 92 6.97 8.35 1.25
N PHE A 93 5.97 8.33 0.38
CA PHE A 93 5.26 7.10 -0.01
C PHE A 93 6.21 6.02 -0.54
N ARG A 94 7.06 6.34 -1.54
CA ARG A 94 8.01 5.37 -2.12
C ARG A 94 8.90 4.70 -1.06
N MET A 95 9.34 5.47 -0.08
CA MET A 95 10.21 4.97 0.99
C MET A 95 9.51 3.88 1.80
N VAL A 96 8.25 4.09 2.18
CA VAL A 96 7.47 3.09 2.92
C VAL A 96 7.12 1.91 2.02
N HIS A 97 6.70 2.17 0.78
CA HIS A 97 6.37 1.16 -0.22
C HIS A 97 7.52 0.16 -0.42
N ASP A 98 8.72 0.66 -0.71
CA ASP A 98 9.89 -0.18 -0.94
C ASP A 98 10.30 -0.94 0.32
N THR A 99 10.26 -0.29 1.50
CA THR A 99 10.59 -0.93 2.77
C THR A 99 9.67 -2.12 3.07
N ILE A 100 8.35 -1.98 2.87
CA ILE A 100 7.40 -3.08 3.07
C ILE A 100 7.76 -4.28 2.18
N HIS A 101 8.03 -4.03 0.89
CA HIS A 101 8.40 -5.09 -0.05
C HIS A 101 9.68 -5.80 0.36
N TYR A 102 10.74 -5.06 0.69
CA TYR A 102 12.02 -5.65 1.04
C TYR A 102 12.01 -6.34 2.41
N ASP A 103 11.31 -5.79 3.40
CA ASP A 103 11.19 -6.41 4.72
C ASP A 103 10.45 -7.74 4.62
N LEU A 104 9.33 -7.77 3.90
CA LEU A 104 8.56 -8.99 3.67
C LEU A 104 9.37 -10.05 2.94
N VAL A 105 10.10 -9.68 1.88
CA VAL A 105 10.95 -10.63 1.14
C VAL A 105 11.99 -11.27 2.08
N ALA A 106 12.68 -10.48 2.90
CA ALA A 106 13.65 -11.02 3.84
C ALA A 106 13.00 -11.90 4.92
N SER A 107 11.83 -11.49 5.42
CA SER A 107 11.03 -12.26 6.37
C SER A 107 10.57 -13.61 5.80
N MET A 108 10.06 -13.62 4.57
CA MET A 108 9.62 -14.83 3.88
C MET A 108 10.79 -15.78 3.62
N ILE A 109 11.94 -15.27 3.16
CA ILE A 109 13.16 -16.09 3.00
C ILE A 109 13.57 -16.75 4.32
N ASN A 110 13.44 -16.04 5.45
CA ASN A 110 13.69 -16.64 6.75
C ASN A 110 12.66 -17.73 7.10
N CYS A 111 11.37 -17.52 6.85
CA CYS A 111 10.33 -18.55 7.03
C CYS A 111 10.64 -19.82 6.22
N TRP A 112 11.00 -19.66 4.94
CA TRP A 112 11.43 -20.77 4.09
C TRP A 112 12.64 -21.51 4.69
N SER A 113 13.62 -20.77 5.21
CA SER A 113 14.81 -21.35 5.84
C SER A 113 14.47 -22.15 7.10
N VAL A 114 13.55 -21.64 7.94
CA VAL A 114 13.08 -22.33 9.15
C VAL A 114 12.30 -23.60 8.80
N GLU A 115 11.42 -23.56 7.81
CA GLU A 115 10.68 -24.74 7.36
C GLU A 115 11.60 -25.79 6.70
N ALA A 116 12.59 -25.36 5.91
CA ALA A 116 13.56 -26.27 5.30
C ALA A 116 14.36 -27.00 6.39
N LYS A 117 14.75 -26.28 7.45
CA LYS A 117 15.41 -26.86 8.62
C LYS A 117 14.55 -27.88 9.35
N LYS A 118 13.23 -27.66 9.48
CA LYS A 118 12.30 -28.65 10.05
C LYS A 118 12.22 -29.94 9.21
N LYS A 119 12.41 -29.82 7.89
CA LYS A 119 12.48 -30.96 6.96
C LYS A 119 13.87 -31.62 6.90
N GLY A 120 14.83 -31.16 7.70
CA GLY A 120 16.17 -31.76 7.82
C GLY A 120 17.23 -31.17 6.89
N TYR A 121 16.94 -30.07 6.19
CA TYR A 121 17.91 -29.37 5.34
C TYR A 121 18.73 -28.35 6.14
N GLY A 122 20.03 -28.25 5.88
CA GLY A 122 20.92 -27.31 6.57
C GLY A 122 20.78 -25.87 6.10
N SER A 123 20.34 -25.68 4.85
CA SER A 123 20.20 -24.40 4.17
C SER A 123 19.12 -24.46 3.07
N LEU A 124 18.75 -23.30 2.52
CA LEU A 124 17.87 -23.25 1.34
C LEU A 124 18.56 -23.79 0.09
N GLU A 125 19.89 -23.65 0.00
CA GLU A 125 20.71 -24.22 -1.07
C GLU A 125 20.67 -25.76 -1.02
N ASP A 126 20.75 -26.37 0.17
CA ASP A 126 20.62 -27.81 0.35
C ASP A 126 19.22 -28.29 -0.04
N PHE A 127 18.18 -27.53 0.36
CA PHE A 127 16.81 -27.83 -0.03
C PHE A 127 16.63 -27.75 -1.55
N ALA A 128 17.12 -26.70 -2.20
CA ALA A 128 17.07 -26.54 -3.64
C ALA A 128 17.84 -27.65 -4.38
N ALA A 129 19.01 -28.04 -3.86
CA ALA A 129 19.82 -29.14 -4.40
C ALA A 129 19.12 -30.51 -4.32
N SER A 130 18.15 -30.67 -3.41
CA SER A 130 17.30 -31.87 -3.34
C SER A 130 16.25 -31.96 -4.46
N THR A 131 16.14 -30.92 -5.31
CA THR A 131 15.18 -30.83 -6.42
C THR A 131 13.74 -31.08 -5.97
N PRO A 132 13.19 -30.24 -5.06
CA PRO A 132 11.86 -30.43 -4.53
C PRO A 132 10.82 -30.37 -5.65
N LYS A 133 9.77 -31.17 -5.56
CA LYS A 133 8.69 -31.13 -6.53
C LYS A 133 7.88 -29.86 -6.36
N TRP A 134 7.14 -29.48 -7.39
CA TRP A 134 6.25 -28.32 -7.33
C TRP A 134 5.24 -28.44 -6.19
N GLU A 135 4.68 -29.63 -5.97
CA GLU A 135 3.74 -29.89 -4.88
C GLU A 135 4.40 -29.69 -3.51
N ASP A 136 5.67 -30.08 -3.35
CA ASP A 136 6.40 -29.88 -2.09
C ASP A 136 6.61 -28.39 -1.79
N LEU A 137 6.84 -27.58 -2.83
CA LEU A 137 6.97 -26.12 -2.72
C LEU A 137 5.63 -25.48 -2.36
N VAL A 138 4.53 -25.89 -3.00
CA VAL A 138 3.18 -25.38 -2.70
C VAL A 138 2.77 -25.73 -1.27
N THR A 139 2.93 -26.98 -0.86
CA THR A 139 2.61 -27.37 0.52
C THR A 139 3.46 -26.61 1.54
N MET A 140 4.74 -26.36 1.23
CA MET A 140 5.61 -25.59 2.11
C MET A 140 5.21 -24.10 2.17
N SER A 141 4.78 -23.50 1.05
CA SER A 141 4.30 -22.12 1.06
C SER A 141 2.98 -21.96 1.83
N GLU A 142 2.05 -22.91 1.68
CA GLU A 142 0.81 -22.96 2.46
C GLU A 142 1.10 -23.09 3.97
N ASN A 143 2.03 -23.95 4.35
CA ASN A 143 2.49 -24.07 5.73
C ASN A 143 3.11 -22.77 6.25
N ILE A 144 3.87 -22.06 5.41
CA ILE A 144 4.47 -20.78 5.80
C ILE A 144 3.37 -19.76 6.11
N VAL A 145 2.35 -19.67 5.27
CA VAL A 145 1.21 -18.77 5.52
C VAL A 145 0.49 -19.18 6.81
N GLN A 146 0.19 -20.46 6.97
CA GLN A 146 -0.53 -20.95 8.16
C GLN A 146 0.21 -20.71 9.48
N LEU A 147 1.55 -20.84 9.48
CA LEU A 147 2.36 -20.74 10.70
C LEU A 147 2.90 -19.34 10.98
N TYR A 148 3.20 -18.58 9.93
CA TYR A 148 3.96 -17.33 10.03
C TYR A 148 3.19 -16.09 9.60
N VAL A 149 1.92 -16.22 9.24
CA VAL A 149 1.03 -15.08 8.95
C VAL A 149 -0.15 -15.15 9.92
N ALA A 150 -0.25 -14.15 10.80
CA ALA A 150 -1.28 -14.16 11.83
C ALA A 150 -2.69 -14.00 11.25
N SER A 151 -3.66 -14.71 11.81
CA SER A 151 -5.06 -14.29 11.83
C SER A 151 -5.38 -13.63 13.18
N SER A 152 -6.48 -12.86 13.26
CA SER A 152 -6.91 -12.30 14.54
C SER A 152 -7.26 -13.40 15.55
N GLU A 153 -7.79 -14.54 15.08
CA GLU A 153 -8.08 -15.71 15.90
C GLU A 153 -6.80 -16.36 16.42
N SER A 154 -5.86 -16.70 15.53
CA SER A 154 -4.61 -17.37 15.92
C SER A 154 -3.79 -16.51 16.87
N LEU A 155 -3.77 -15.19 16.66
CA LEU A 155 -3.07 -14.27 17.53
C LEU A 155 -3.75 -14.16 18.91
N SER A 156 -5.08 -14.18 18.98
CA SER A 156 -5.80 -14.22 20.26
C SER A 156 -5.44 -15.47 21.05
N GLU A 157 -5.42 -16.64 20.40
CA GLU A 157 -5.04 -17.90 21.04
C GLU A 157 -3.62 -17.87 21.63
N TYR A 158 -2.65 -17.32 20.90
CA TYR A 158 -1.31 -17.10 21.43
C TYR A 158 -1.32 -16.15 22.63
N ARG A 159 -2.14 -15.08 22.58
CA ARG A 159 -2.19 -14.05 23.62
C ARG A 159 -2.91 -14.49 24.90
N ASP A 160 -3.83 -15.45 24.80
CA ASP A 160 -4.56 -16.05 25.91
C ASP A 160 -3.75 -17.12 26.66
N CYS A 161 -2.60 -17.53 26.11
CA CYS A 161 -1.69 -18.46 26.78
C CYS A 161 -1.07 -17.85 28.05
N LEU A 162 -0.68 -18.73 28.99
CA LEU A 162 0.06 -18.32 30.19
C LEU A 162 1.37 -17.60 29.82
N PRO A 163 1.82 -16.57 30.57
CA PRO A 163 2.99 -15.77 30.23
C PRO A 163 4.27 -16.59 29.96
N GLU A 164 4.46 -17.72 30.65
CA GLU A 164 5.62 -18.61 30.49
C GLU A 164 5.60 -19.38 29.16
N ARG A 165 4.43 -19.47 28.53
CA ARG A 165 4.20 -20.10 27.23
C ARG A 165 3.97 -19.08 26.12
N ARG A 166 4.04 -17.78 26.39
CA ARG A 166 3.90 -16.76 25.35
C ARG A 166 5.23 -16.43 24.72
N ASP A 167 5.20 -16.09 23.43
CA ASP A 167 6.35 -15.58 22.70
C ASP A 167 5.93 -14.29 22.00
N GLN A 168 6.06 -13.17 22.70
CA GLN A 168 5.61 -11.87 22.19
C GLN A 168 6.42 -11.41 20.96
N CYS A 169 7.65 -11.89 20.80
CA CYS A 169 8.47 -11.55 19.64
C CYS A 169 7.98 -12.32 18.40
N PHE A 170 7.65 -13.61 18.56
CA PHE A 170 7.02 -14.40 17.51
C PHE A 170 5.66 -13.81 17.13
N GLU A 171 4.82 -13.50 18.12
CA GLU A 171 3.52 -12.85 17.93
C GLU A 171 3.63 -11.55 17.11
N ASN A 172 4.55 -10.65 17.48
CA ASN A 172 4.80 -9.43 16.72
C ASN A 172 5.28 -9.72 15.29
N GLN A 173 6.14 -10.73 15.09
CA GLN A 173 6.66 -11.07 13.76
C GLN A 173 5.57 -11.61 12.83
N ILE A 174 4.73 -12.53 13.30
CA ILE A 174 3.65 -13.09 12.47
C ILE A 174 2.55 -12.06 12.18
N LEU A 175 2.35 -11.11 13.10
CA LEU A 175 1.47 -9.96 12.91
C LEU A 175 2.02 -9.00 11.86
N ARG A 176 3.34 -8.72 11.88
CA ARG A 176 4.00 -7.90 10.85
C ARG A 176 3.90 -8.56 9.47
N ASN A 177 4.19 -9.86 9.38
CA ASN A 177 4.07 -10.61 8.13
C ASN A 177 2.68 -10.50 7.52
N ARG A 178 1.61 -10.55 8.35
CA ARG A 178 0.23 -10.33 7.90
C ARG A 178 0.04 -8.95 7.31
N ASP A 179 0.44 -7.90 8.02
CA ASP A 179 0.20 -6.53 7.59
C ASP A 179 1.01 -6.18 6.33
N GLU A 180 2.24 -6.68 6.23
CA GLU A 180 3.07 -6.53 5.03
C GLU A 180 2.52 -7.33 3.85
N LEU A 181 2.13 -8.58 4.07
CA LEU A 181 1.56 -9.42 3.00
C LEU A 181 0.26 -8.83 2.47
N LEU A 182 -0.60 -8.29 3.34
CA LEU A 182 -1.82 -7.58 2.95
C LEU A 182 -1.53 -6.37 2.05
N TYR A 183 -0.42 -5.68 2.26
CA TYR A 183 0.02 -4.57 1.41
C TYR A 183 0.59 -5.04 0.07
N VAL A 184 1.46 -6.05 0.11
CA VAL A 184 2.15 -6.59 -1.07
C VAL A 184 1.16 -7.29 -2.00
N ASP A 185 0.22 -8.06 -1.46
CA ASP A 185 -0.85 -8.73 -2.21
C ASP A 185 -1.77 -7.71 -2.91
N MET A 186 -2.22 -6.67 -2.19
CA MET A 186 -2.98 -5.57 -2.78
C MET A 186 -2.21 -4.87 -3.91
N SER A 187 -0.91 -4.60 -3.70
CA SER A 187 -0.06 -3.97 -4.71
C SER A 187 0.12 -4.86 -5.94
N TYR A 188 0.29 -6.17 -5.74
CA TYR A 188 0.38 -7.15 -6.81
C TYR A 188 -0.93 -7.22 -7.61
N ALA A 189 -2.07 -7.33 -6.93
CA ALA A 189 -3.39 -7.37 -7.56
C ALA A 189 -3.67 -6.11 -8.40
N MET A 190 -3.33 -4.92 -7.88
CA MET A 190 -3.43 -3.67 -8.63
C MET A 190 -2.60 -3.71 -9.92
N ASN A 191 -1.36 -4.17 -9.83
CA ASN A 191 -0.46 -4.25 -10.98
C ASN A 191 -0.91 -5.30 -12.00
N ALA A 192 -1.44 -6.44 -11.53
CA ALA A 192 -1.98 -7.52 -12.35
C ALA A 192 -3.31 -7.15 -13.04
N GLY A 193 -3.99 -6.10 -12.58
CA GLY A 193 -5.33 -5.76 -13.06
C GLY A 193 -6.45 -6.58 -12.43
N ASP A 194 -6.17 -7.31 -11.34
CA ASP A 194 -7.18 -8.11 -10.63
C ASP A 194 -8.00 -7.24 -9.67
N ILE A 195 -9.05 -6.63 -10.21
CA ILE A 195 -9.92 -5.76 -9.43
C ILE A 195 -10.70 -6.51 -8.34
N GLY A 196 -10.91 -7.81 -8.49
CA GLY A 196 -11.58 -8.64 -7.48
C GLY A 196 -10.74 -8.74 -6.21
N CYS A 197 -9.45 -9.02 -6.37
CA CYS A 197 -8.51 -9.06 -5.25
C CYS A 197 -8.30 -7.66 -4.62
N VAL A 198 -8.23 -6.60 -5.44
CA VAL A 198 -8.15 -5.21 -4.92
C VAL A 198 -9.39 -4.83 -4.11
N GLU A 199 -10.60 -5.19 -4.57
CA GLU A 199 -11.83 -4.94 -3.80
C GLU A 199 -11.84 -5.74 -2.48
N ALA A 200 -11.37 -6.99 -2.51
CA ALA A 200 -11.28 -7.84 -1.32
C ALA A 200 -10.30 -7.28 -0.27
N SER A 201 -9.19 -6.68 -0.69
CA SER A 201 -8.21 -6.08 0.24
C SER A 201 -8.80 -4.90 1.03
N MET A 202 -9.83 -4.22 0.51
CA MET A 202 -10.41 -3.04 1.15
C MET A 202 -11.00 -3.35 2.53
N GLY A 203 -11.54 -4.55 2.74
CA GLY A 203 -12.14 -4.95 4.02
C GLY A 203 -11.13 -4.84 5.18
N PRO A 204 -10.04 -5.63 5.17
CA PRO A 204 -8.97 -5.52 6.18
C PRO A 204 -8.40 -4.10 6.31
N TRP A 205 -8.15 -3.40 5.20
CA TRP A 205 -7.61 -2.05 5.22
C TRP A 205 -8.54 -1.01 5.85
N ILE A 206 -9.86 -1.12 5.68
CA ILE A 206 -10.84 -0.27 6.37
C ILE A 206 -10.69 -0.39 7.89
N HIS A 207 -10.47 -1.60 8.41
CA HIS A 207 -10.22 -1.82 9.84
C HIS A 207 -8.90 -1.16 10.28
N LEU A 208 -7.82 -1.37 9.53
CA LEU A 208 -6.52 -0.74 9.83
C LEU A 208 -6.60 0.79 9.78
N PHE A 209 -7.28 1.38 8.81
CA PHE A 209 -7.54 2.81 8.75
C PHE A 209 -8.32 3.31 9.96
N LYS A 210 -9.32 2.53 10.41
CA LYS A 210 -10.08 2.88 11.61
C LYS A 210 -9.20 2.90 12.86
N ALA A 211 -8.32 1.91 13.02
CA ALA A 211 -7.46 1.80 14.19
C ALA A 211 -6.28 2.79 14.18
N THR A 212 -5.83 3.24 13.01
CA THR A 212 -4.68 4.15 12.84
C THR A 212 -5.05 5.63 12.72
N GLY A 213 -6.33 5.97 12.90
CA GLY A 213 -6.82 7.35 12.85
C GLY A 213 -7.15 7.87 11.44
N LYS A 214 -7.00 7.06 10.38
CA LYS A 214 -7.42 7.43 9.00
C LYS A 214 -8.93 7.26 8.80
N HIS A 215 -9.74 7.88 9.66
CA HIS A 215 -11.18 7.64 9.73
C HIS A 215 -11.94 8.05 8.47
N LYS A 216 -11.50 9.09 7.76
CA LYS A 216 -12.09 9.50 6.50
C LYS A 216 -11.92 8.43 5.42
N TYR A 217 -10.70 7.93 5.22
CA TYR A 217 -10.44 6.81 4.31
C TYR A 217 -11.30 5.59 4.63
N ALA A 218 -11.32 5.17 5.91
CA ALA A 218 -12.17 4.06 6.36
C ALA A 218 -13.65 4.26 6.01
N THR A 219 -14.19 5.45 6.30
CA THR A 219 -15.61 5.77 6.11
C THR A 219 -15.97 5.84 4.63
N HIS A 220 -15.17 6.52 3.83
CA HIS A 220 -15.46 6.70 2.41
C HIS A 220 -15.31 5.41 1.61
N MET A 221 -14.35 4.55 1.96
CA MET A 221 -14.21 3.23 1.35
C MET A 221 -15.35 2.31 1.74
N LEU A 222 -15.74 2.30 3.03
CA LEU A 222 -16.90 1.51 3.48
C LEU A 222 -18.18 1.92 2.75
N HIS A 223 -18.45 3.23 2.64
CA HIS A 223 -19.59 3.73 1.88
C HIS A 223 -19.52 3.35 0.40
N PHE A 224 -18.32 3.40 -0.21
CA PHE A 224 -18.15 3.03 -1.60
C PHE A 224 -18.41 1.53 -1.85
N LEU A 225 -17.87 0.65 -1.00
CA LEU A 225 -18.14 -0.79 -1.08
C LEU A 225 -19.63 -1.09 -0.87
N LYS A 226 -20.26 -0.41 0.09
CA LYS A 226 -21.71 -0.51 0.30
C LYS A 226 -22.50 -0.06 -0.93
N ASP A 227 -22.10 1.05 -1.56
CA ASP A 227 -22.77 1.54 -2.75
C ASP A 227 -22.61 0.56 -3.94
N LEU A 228 -21.42 0.00 -4.14
CA LEU A 228 -21.16 -1.04 -5.16
C LEU A 228 -22.01 -2.29 -4.97
N LYS A 229 -22.26 -2.68 -3.72
CA LYS A 229 -22.98 -3.90 -3.36
C LYS A 229 -24.50 -3.70 -3.37
N ASP A 230 -24.98 -2.64 -2.74
CA ASP A 230 -26.39 -2.51 -2.36
C ASP A 230 -27.12 -1.38 -3.11
N ARG A 231 -26.40 -0.38 -3.65
CA ARG A 231 -27.00 0.84 -4.21
C ARG A 231 -26.97 0.90 -5.73
N PHE A 232 -25.83 0.58 -6.33
CA PHE A 232 -25.67 0.67 -7.79
C PHE A 232 -26.28 -0.57 -8.48
N PRO A 233 -26.91 -0.40 -9.66
CA PRO A 233 -27.28 -1.53 -10.50
C PRO A 233 -26.05 -2.39 -10.82
N SER A 234 -26.24 -3.70 -10.98
CA SER A 234 -25.18 -4.66 -11.27
C SER A 234 -24.28 -4.25 -12.43
N GLU A 235 -24.89 -3.74 -13.50
CA GLU A 235 -24.24 -3.29 -14.73
C GLU A 235 -23.36 -2.07 -14.45
N LEU A 236 -23.84 -1.13 -13.64
CA LEU A 236 -23.06 0.03 -13.24
C LEU A 236 -21.89 -0.36 -12.34
N SER A 237 -22.09 -1.24 -11.37
CA SER A 237 -21.02 -1.75 -10.52
C SER A 237 -19.96 -2.50 -11.35
N GLN A 238 -20.37 -3.24 -12.37
CA GLN A 238 -19.44 -3.87 -13.31
C GLN A 238 -18.65 -2.82 -14.12
N ILE A 239 -19.32 -1.81 -14.67
CA ILE A 239 -18.64 -0.71 -15.40
C ILE A 239 -17.62 -0.02 -14.50
N ILE A 240 -17.97 0.27 -13.24
CA ILE A 240 -17.06 0.89 -12.28
C ILE A 240 -15.81 0.02 -12.07
N ARG A 241 -15.99 -1.29 -11.82
CA ARG A 241 -14.87 -2.24 -11.64
C ARG A 241 -13.97 -2.30 -12.87
N MET A 242 -14.56 -2.30 -14.07
CA MET A 242 -13.81 -2.31 -15.34
C MET A 242 -13.05 -1.02 -15.63
N ASN A 243 -13.35 0.08 -14.94
CA ASN A 243 -12.73 1.40 -15.14
C ASN A 243 -11.91 1.86 -13.93
N TRP A 244 -11.65 0.99 -12.95
CA TRP A 244 -10.93 1.39 -11.74
C TRP A 244 -9.41 1.42 -11.94
N LEU A 245 -8.93 0.51 -12.79
CA LEU A 245 -7.53 0.39 -13.20
C LEU A 245 -7.42 0.62 -14.71
N VAL A 246 -6.25 1.10 -15.13
CA VAL A 246 -5.88 1.32 -16.54
C VAL A 246 -4.48 0.79 -16.75
N ASN A 247 -4.18 0.26 -17.93
CA ASN A 247 -2.84 -0.19 -18.30
C ASN A 247 -2.26 0.70 -19.40
N PRO A 248 -1.49 1.75 -19.06
CA PRO A 248 -0.97 2.71 -20.03
C PRO A 248 0.06 2.10 -20.99
N THR A 249 0.78 1.05 -20.56
CA THR A 249 1.90 0.47 -21.31
C THR A 249 1.52 -0.78 -22.10
N SER A 250 0.32 -1.32 -21.86
CA SER A 250 -0.13 -2.63 -22.38
C SER A 250 0.76 -3.82 -21.99
N LYS A 251 1.67 -3.66 -21.01
CA LYS A 251 2.53 -4.73 -20.51
C LYS A 251 1.85 -5.46 -19.35
N GLU A 252 2.22 -6.72 -19.14
CA GLU A 252 1.82 -7.46 -17.94
C GLU A 252 2.29 -6.74 -16.66
N MET A 253 1.56 -6.92 -15.56
CA MET A 253 1.87 -6.30 -14.26
C MET A 253 2.00 -4.76 -14.27
N SER A 254 1.43 -4.09 -15.28
CA SER A 254 1.58 -2.65 -15.51
C SER A 254 0.27 -1.87 -15.41
N PHE A 255 -0.76 -2.45 -14.80
CA PHE A 255 -1.98 -1.71 -14.45
C PHE A 255 -1.69 -0.68 -13.35
N ARG A 256 -2.38 0.46 -13.42
CA ARG A 256 -2.27 1.59 -12.50
C ARG A 256 -3.67 2.09 -12.13
N GLY A 257 -3.80 2.71 -10.96
CA GLY A 257 -5.01 3.45 -10.62
C GLY A 257 -5.20 4.61 -11.60
N VAL A 258 -6.45 4.90 -11.99
CA VAL A 258 -6.71 6.03 -12.90
C VAL A 258 -6.25 7.36 -12.30
N ASP A 259 -6.37 7.53 -10.98
CA ASP A 259 -5.89 8.71 -10.27
C ASP A 259 -4.36 8.90 -10.35
N TRP A 260 -3.59 7.82 -10.51
CA TRP A 260 -2.15 7.93 -10.76
C TRP A 260 -1.85 8.61 -12.10
N LEU A 261 -2.62 8.33 -13.16
CA LEU A 261 -2.48 9.05 -14.43
C LEU A 261 -2.85 10.53 -14.29
N VAL A 262 -3.86 10.83 -13.46
CA VAL A 262 -4.22 12.21 -13.14
C VAL A 262 -3.07 12.91 -12.42
N GLU A 263 -2.42 12.24 -11.47
CA GLU A 263 -1.26 12.81 -10.77
C GLU A 263 -0.03 12.96 -11.66
N LEU A 264 0.20 12.01 -12.58
CA LEU A 264 1.24 12.16 -13.59
C LEU A 264 0.97 13.39 -14.48
N ASN A 265 -0.26 13.56 -14.94
CA ASN A 265 -0.63 14.71 -15.75
C ASN A 265 -0.48 16.02 -14.96
N ASN A 266 -0.83 16.01 -13.67
CA ASN A 266 -0.57 17.13 -12.76
C ASN A 266 0.93 17.44 -12.65
N LEU A 267 1.79 16.43 -12.51
CA LEU A 267 3.24 16.59 -12.46
C LEU A 267 3.76 17.27 -13.73
N TYR A 268 3.40 16.76 -14.91
CA TYR A 268 3.81 17.37 -16.17
C TYR A 268 3.32 18.80 -16.31
N THR A 269 2.04 19.04 -16.02
CA THR A 269 1.40 20.34 -16.21
C THR A 269 1.89 21.40 -15.23
N LYS A 270 2.07 21.04 -13.94
CA LYS A 270 2.31 21.99 -12.85
C LYS A 270 3.77 22.09 -12.43
N VAL A 271 4.59 21.09 -12.73
CA VAL A 271 5.98 21.01 -12.27
C VAL A 271 6.95 21.03 -13.45
N ILE A 272 6.80 20.12 -14.41
CA ILE A 272 7.79 19.97 -15.49
C ILE A 272 7.64 21.07 -16.56
N HIS A 273 6.43 21.32 -17.04
CA HIS A 273 6.15 22.23 -18.16
C HIS A 273 5.49 23.54 -17.73
N ALA A 274 5.43 23.83 -16.43
CA ALA A 274 4.76 25.02 -15.92
C ALA A 274 5.54 26.34 -16.12
N GLY A 275 6.76 26.27 -16.66
CA GLY A 275 7.67 27.42 -16.76
C GLY A 275 8.35 27.76 -15.43
N GLY A 276 9.50 28.42 -15.52
CA GLY A 276 10.30 28.81 -14.36
C GLY A 276 9.94 30.20 -13.82
N SER A 277 9.99 30.37 -12.49
CA SER A 277 9.92 31.67 -11.80
C SER A 277 8.73 32.54 -12.25
N SER A 278 8.98 33.72 -12.81
CA SER A 278 7.93 34.67 -13.24
C SER A 278 7.07 34.15 -14.40
N ASN A 279 7.52 33.12 -15.11
CA ASN A 279 6.77 32.52 -16.21
C ASN A 279 5.78 31.44 -15.75
N ARG A 280 5.78 31.10 -14.45
CA ARG A 280 4.82 30.14 -13.87
C ARG A 280 3.45 30.78 -13.65
N THR A 281 2.79 31.15 -14.74
CA THR A 281 1.44 31.73 -14.75
C THR A 281 0.41 30.72 -15.26
N ILE A 282 -0.86 30.93 -14.91
CA ILE A 282 -1.97 30.08 -15.38
C ILE A 282 -2.08 30.17 -16.90
N GLU A 283 -1.90 31.35 -17.48
CA GLU A 283 -1.94 31.55 -18.93
C GLU A 283 -0.86 30.76 -19.65
N HIS A 284 0.35 30.70 -19.10
CA HIS A 284 1.43 29.90 -19.65
C HIS A 284 1.10 28.42 -19.55
N ILE A 285 0.71 27.93 -18.37
CA ILE A 285 0.34 26.53 -18.16
C ILE A 285 -0.76 26.10 -19.15
N ILE A 286 -1.82 26.90 -19.31
CA ILE A 286 -2.91 26.61 -20.25
C ILE A 286 -2.39 26.55 -21.69
N LYS A 287 -1.47 27.46 -22.06
CA LYS A 287 -0.89 27.50 -23.41
C LYS A 287 -0.01 26.27 -23.69
N GLU A 288 0.79 25.83 -22.71
CA GLU A 288 1.72 24.71 -22.87
C GLU A 288 1.06 23.34 -22.69
N SER A 289 -0.02 23.23 -21.91
CA SER A 289 -0.65 21.93 -21.57
C SER A 289 -1.01 21.08 -22.79
N PRO A 290 -1.60 21.61 -23.88
CA PRO A 290 -1.93 20.81 -25.07
C PRO A 290 -0.69 20.30 -25.83
N LEU A 291 0.51 20.82 -25.53
CA LEU A 291 1.76 20.48 -26.20
C LEU A 291 2.61 19.49 -25.39
N ILE A 292 2.19 19.10 -24.18
CA ILE A 292 2.97 18.23 -23.28
C ILE A 292 3.35 16.91 -23.97
N GLU A 293 2.40 16.25 -24.64
CA GLU A 293 2.67 14.99 -25.35
C GLU A 293 3.73 15.19 -26.44
N LEU A 294 3.62 16.27 -27.22
CA LEU A 294 4.61 16.62 -28.24
C LEU A 294 5.99 16.90 -27.61
N TYR A 295 6.04 17.55 -26.46
CA TYR A 295 7.29 17.78 -25.72
C TYR A 295 7.92 16.46 -25.28
N CYS A 296 7.13 15.54 -24.72
CA CYS A 296 7.60 14.21 -24.36
C CYS A 296 8.15 13.44 -25.57
N GLU A 297 7.44 13.46 -26.71
CA GLU A 297 7.88 12.82 -27.95
C GLU A 297 9.18 13.44 -28.49
N CYS A 298 9.30 14.76 -28.48
CA CYS A 298 10.53 15.47 -28.86
C CYS A 298 11.71 15.04 -27.99
N HIS A 299 11.52 14.94 -26.67
CA HIS A 299 12.55 14.46 -25.75
C HIS A 299 12.98 13.03 -26.10
N MET A 300 12.02 12.12 -26.24
CA MET A 300 12.30 10.73 -26.62
C MET A 300 13.03 10.62 -27.97
N ALA A 301 12.63 11.42 -28.96
CA ALA A 301 13.25 11.42 -30.28
C ALA A 301 14.72 11.86 -30.24
N ILE A 302 15.02 12.93 -29.48
CA ILE A 302 16.39 13.41 -29.26
C ILE A 302 17.21 12.34 -28.53
N GLU A 303 16.69 11.79 -27.43
CA GLU A 303 17.38 10.77 -26.64
C GLU A 303 17.73 9.53 -27.46
N ASN A 304 16.77 9.04 -28.24
CA ASN A 304 16.98 7.92 -29.16
C ASN A 304 18.01 8.27 -30.25
N GLY A 305 17.93 9.46 -30.82
CA GLY A 305 18.84 9.92 -31.87
C GLY A 305 20.30 10.05 -31.41
N PHE A 306 20.52 10.41 -30.14
CA PHE A 306 21.85 10.50 -29.54
C PHE A 306 22.35 9.19 -28.91
N TYR A 307 21.62 8.07 -29.09
CA TYR A 307 21.94 6.78 -28.46
C TYR A 307 22.19 6.94 -26.95
N LEU A 308 21.40 7.80 -26.29
CA LEU A 308 21.39 7.94 -24.83
C LEU A 308 20.69 6.73 -24.17
N LEU A 309 20.91 5.53 -24.70
CA LEU A 309 20.33 4.24 -24.29
C LEU A 309 20.75 3.81 -22.88
N HIS A 310 21.76 4.47 -22.30
CA HIS A 310 22.40 4.09 -21.03
C HIS A 310 22.45 5.24 -20.01
N ARG A 311 21.42 6.09 -19.95
CA ARG A 311 21.19 7.02 -18.81
C ARG A 311 19.75 6.92 -18.30
N THR A 312 19.63 6.53 -17.02
CA THR A 312 18.66 6.96 -15.98
C THR A 312 17.33 7.60 -16.41
N ILE A 313 16.57 6.98 -17.31
CA ILE A 313 15.10 7.14 -17.32
C ILE A 313 14.48 5.91 -16.66
N GLN A 314 15.08 4.74 -16.91
CA GLN A 314 14.96 3.56 -16.07
C GLN A 314 16.02 3.64 -14.97
N HIS A 315 15.62 4.05 -13.76
CA HIS A 315 16.36 3.56 -12.60
C HIS A 315 16.16 2.05 -12.58
N ALA A 316 17.15 1.31 -13.08
CA ALA A 316 17.18 -0.13 -12.88
C ALA A 316 16.93 -0.37 -11.38
N PRO A 317 15.99 -1.25 -11.02
CA PRO A 317 15.68 -1.50 -9.62
C PRO A 317 16.98 -1.78 -8.89
N PRO A 318 17.17 -1.22 -7.68
CA PRO A 318 18.43 -1.39 -6.96
C PRO A 318 18.72 -2.88 -6.79
N ASP A 319 19.98 -3.29 -6.97
CA ASP A 319 20.38 -4.67 -6.69
C ASP A 319 20.37 -4.90 -5.18
N MET A 320 19.24 -5.37 -4.67
CA MET A 320 19.00 -5.56 -3.25
C MET A 320 19.59 -6.87 -2.71
N ARG A 321 20.28 -7.70 -3.52
CA ARG A 321 20.74 -9.02 -3.08
C ARG A 321 21.63 -8.97 -1.84
N LYS A 322 22.61 -8.06 -1.81
CA LYS A 322 23.52 -7.90 -0.66
C LYS A 322 22.78 -7.37 0.57
N THR A 323 21.90 -6.40 0.37
CA THR A 323 21.12 -5.78 1.45
C THR A 323 20.14 -6.78 2.06
N LEU A 324 19.40 -7.53 1.24
CA LEU A 324 18.50 -8.59 1.69
C LEU A 324 19.25 -9.73 2.36
N HIS A 325 20.46 -10.08 1.89
CA HIS A 325 21.29 -11.06 2.58
C HIS A 325 21.67 -10.57 3.99
N HIS A 326 22.10 -9.31 4.13
CA HIS A 326 22.43 -8.75 5.44
C HIS A 326 21.22 -8.65 6.36
N LEU A 327 20.07 -8.24 5.83
CA LEU A 327 18.81 -8.21 6.58
C LEU A 327 18.39 -9.63 7.00
N GLY A 328 18.51 -10.61 6.10
CA GLY A 328 18.23 -12.02 6.39
C GLY A 328 19.14 -12.59 7.48
N GLN A 329 20.43 -12.22 7.51
CA GLN A 329 21.34 -12.57 8.61
C GLN A 329 20.88 -11.96 9.94
N LYS A 330 20.47 -10.70 9.94
CA LYS A 330 19.93 -10.01 11.13
C LYS A 330 18.68 -10.70 11.65
N ILE A 331 17.70 -10.96 10.80
CA ILE A 331 16.47 -11.70 11.14
C ILE A 331 16.81 -13.09 11.68
N SER A 332 17.71 -13.81 11.00
CA SER A 332 18.13 -15.15 11.47
C SER A 332 18.78 -15.10 12.85
N SER A 333 19.56 -14.06 13.15
CA SER A 333 20.22 -13.88 14.46
C SER A 333 19.24 -13.67 15.62
N THR A 334 18.13 -12.99 15.37
CA THR A 334 17.09 -12.69 16.38
C THR A 334 16.04 -13.80 16.49
N ARG A 335 16.04 -14.75 15.55
CA ARG A 335 15.17 -15.94 15.48
C ARG A 335 13.69 -15.60 15.66
N PRO A 336 13.13 -14.57 15.00
CA PRO A 336 11.79 -14.11 15.29
C PRO A 336 10.71 -15.09 14.80
N HIS A 337 11.01 -15.89 13.77
CA HIS A 337 10.14 -16.96 13.25
C HIS A 337 10.34 -18.32 13.93
N GLU A 338 11.20 -18.42 14.94
CA GLU A 338 11.32 -19.64 15.77
C GLU A 338 10.64 -19.40 17.13
N TYR A 339 9.58 -20.16 17.41
CA TYR A 339 8.85 -20.08 18.66
C TYR A 339 9.75 -20.41 19.86
N THR A 340 9.82 -19.48 20.82
CA THR A 340 10.62 -19.56 22.04
C THR A 340 9.74 -19.19 23.24
N PRO A 341 9.36 -20.16 24.09
CA PRO A 341 8.44 -19.90 25.20
C PRO A 341 9.03 -18.91 26.21
N GLY A 342 8.20 -17.97 26.68
CA GLY A 342 8.54 -16.95 27.65
C GLY A 342 9.32 -15.75 27.09
N ARG A 343 9.52 -15.67 25.77
CA ARG A 343 10.22 -14.54 25.14
C ARG A 343 9.34 -13.28 25.16
N LYS A 344 9.89 -12.21 25.74
CA LYS A 344 9.22 -10.91 25.91
C LYS A 344 9.78 -9.86 24.97
N VAL A 345 8.96 -8.85 24.70
CA VAL A 345 9.31 -7.65 23.94
C VAL A 345 9.08 -6.41 24.81
N LYS A 346 9.72 -5.29 24.45
CA LYS A 346 9.48 -4.01 25.12
C LYS A 346 8.15 -3.41 24.68
N TYR A 347 7.72 -3.67 23.45
CA TYR A 347 6.45 -3.21 22.92
C TYR A 347 5.68 -4.32 22.20
N GLU A 348 4.55 -4.72 22.78
CA GLU A 348 3.61 -5.63 22.14
C GLU A 348 2.73 -4.84 21.18
N VAL A 349 2.81 -5.12 19.88
CA VAL A 349 2.04 -4.39 18.86
C VAL A 349 0.58 -4.82 18.93
N PRO A 350 -0.39 -3.90 19.10
CA PRO A 350 -1.81 -4.26 19.11
C PRO A 350 -2.24 -4.92 17.79
N ASP A 351 -3.18 -5.86 17.85
CA ASP A 351 -3.85 -6.30 16.62
C ASP A 351 -4.85 -5.22 16.21
N HIS A 352 -4.43 -4.35 15.30
CA HIS A 352 -5.21 -3.18 14.88
C HIS A 352 -6.53 -3.58 14.19
N ILE A 353 -6.63 -4.76 13.60
CA ILE A 353 -7.90 -5.27 13.05
C ILE A 353 -8.87 -5.57 14.20
N SER A 354 -8.44 -6.33 15.20
CA SER A 354 -9.25 -6.62 16.40
C SER A 354 -9.61 -5.35 17.19
N VAL A 355 -8.68 -4.41 17.32
CA VAL A 355 -8.95 -3.09 17.94
C VAL A 355 -10.07 -2.37 17.18
N ALA A 356 -10.01 -2.32 15.85
CA ALA A 356 -11.06 -1.69 15.04
C ALA A 356 -12.42 -2.38 15.19
N LEU A 357 -12.46 -3.71 15.20
CA LEU A 357 -13.70 -4.47 15.41
C LEU A 357 -14.33 -4.16 16.78
N ASN A 358 -13.51 -4.10 17.84
CA ASN A 358 -13.97 -3.72 19.17
C ASN A 358 -14.48 -2.26 19.20
N LEU A 359 -13.81 -1.34 18.50
CA LEU A 359 -14.28 0.04 18.36
C LEU A 359 -15.62 0.13 17.62
N LEU A 360 -15.87 -0.74 16.64
CA LEU A 360 -17.14 -0.78 15.91
C LEU A 360 -18.27 -1.39 16.76
N ALA A 361 -17.97 -2.43 17.54
CA ALA A 361 -18.94 -3.08 18.42
C ALA A 361 -19.37 -2.20 19.60
N THR A 362 -18.46 -1.39 20.14
CA THR A 362 -18.72 -0.51 21.30
C THR A 362 -19.36 0.83 20.92
N ARG A 363 -19.28 1.25 19.65
CA ARG A 363 -19.78 2.55 19.14
C ARG A 363 -21.30 2.65 18.94
N SER A 364 -22.11 1.81 19.59
CA SER A 364 -23.54 2.15 19.79
C SER A 364 -23.73 3.33 20.74
N GLN A 365 -22.67 3.86 21.36
CA GLN A 365 -22.70 5.07 22.20
C GLN A 365 -21.46 5.98 21.97
N ALA A 366 -21.68 7.10 21.30
CA ALA A 366 -20.90 8.36 21.31
C ALA A 366 -19.54 8.49 20.57
N SER A 367 -19.50 9.59 19.78
CA SER A 367 -18.40 10.49 19.40
C SER A 367 -17.31 10.02 18.42
N LEU A 368 -17.15 10.84 17.38
CA LEU A 368 -16.06 10.86 16.42
C LEU A 368 -14.74 11.10 17.17
N LEU A 369 -13.85 10.10 17.18
CA LEU A 369 -12.44 10.32 17.49
C LEU A 369 -11.93 11.43 16.55
N ALA A 370 -11.24 12.41 17.11
CA ALA A 370 -10.62 13.47 16.34
C ALA A 370 -9.73 12.86 15.26
N ASP A 371 -9.88 13.34 14.02
CA ASP A 371 -9.01 12.96 12.92
C ASP A 371 -7.57 13.35 13.30
N GLU A 372 -6.70 12.36 13.48
CA GLU A 372 -5.27 12.63 13.34
C GLU A 372 -5.01 12.95 11.86
N ASP A 373 -4.09 13.90 11.62
CA ASP A 373 -3.70 14.42 10.31
C ASP A 373 -3.88 13.38 9.19
N ASN A 374 -4.89 13.62 8.34
CA ASN A 374 -5.29 12.72 7.25
C ASN A 374 -4.47 12.97 5.98
N ASP A 375 -3.61 13.98 6.00
CA ASP A 375 -2.76 14.32 4.87
C ASP A 375 -1.84 13.14 4.56
N LEU A 376 -1.84 12.75 3.29
CA LEU A 376 -0.86 11.79 2.80
C LEU A 376 0.48 12.52 2.61
N PRO A 377 1.62 11.79 2.63
CA PRO A 377 2.91 12.38 2.30
C PRO A 377 2.84 13.12 0.96
N GLU A 378 3.54 14.24 0.88
CA GLU A 378 3.62 15.03 -0.36
C GLU A 378 4.16 14.14 -1.50
N LEU A 379 3.45 14.15 -2.63
CA LEU A 379 3.81 13.38 -3.81
C LEU A 379 5.11 13.90 -4.41
N ALA A 380 6.13 13.04 -4.46
CA ALA A 380 7.37 13.30 -5.17
C ALA A 380 7.29 12.76 -6.61
N ALA A 381 8.08 13.34 -7.52
CA ALA A 381 8.15 12.85 -8.91
C ALA A 381 8.50 11.35 -8.99
N ASP A 382 9.37 10.88 -8.10
CA ASP A 382 9.79 9.48 -8.03
C ASP A 382 8.63 8.51 -7.69
N ASP A 383 7.58 8.99 -7.01
CA ASP A 383 6.37 8.20 -6.72
C ASP A 383 5.54 7.90 -7.98
N LEU A 384 5.73 8.68 -9.06
CA LEU A 384 4.97 8.58 -10.31
C LEU A 384 5.82 8.05 -11.48
N VAL A 385 7.10 8.43 -11.55
CA VAL A 385 7.93 8.16 -12.72
C VAL A 385 8.55 6.76 -12.70
N SER A 386 8.80 6.18 -11.51
CA SER A 386 9.38 4.84 -11.36
C SER A 386 8.50 3.71 -11.89
N ASP A 387 7.19 3.94 -12.00
CA ASP A 387 6.20 2.95 -12.36
C ASP A 387 5.76 3.05 -13.85
N PHE A 388 6.37 3.92 -14.66
CA PHE A 388 5.97 4.19 -16.05
C PHE A 388 6.67 3.33 -17.13
N LEU A 389 7.75 2.62 -16.82
CA LEU A 389 8.68 2.11 -17.84
C LEU A 389 9.08 0.64 -17.71
#